data_AF-A0A8T8S8I9-F1
#
_entry.id   AF-A0A8T8S8I9-F1
#
_cell.length_a   1.000
_cell.length_b   1.000
_cell.length_c   1.000
_cell.angle_alpha   90.00
_cell.angle_beta   90.00
_cell.angle_gamma   90.00
#
_symmetry.space_group_name_H-M   'P 1'
#
loop_
_entity.id
_entity.type
_entity.pdbx_description
1 polymer ?
#
loop_
_entity_poly.entity_id
_entity_poly.type
_entity_poly.pdbx_seq_one_letter_code
_entity_poly.pdbx_strand_id
1 'polypeptide(L)'
;MSKLPKSDYYAKELDSARLRGEWLVQNPCNDQTGKPINWAELIRKYMKHNPNQHAAPTIAMSEHELRSSLLAYYDEIKYSDASHAADTALPTSLAQQNQSQGQTAMPKPLVRGHNGIGWSTDAISDIAKRLRESADASARDREDDVQRYGVISLEAYALWSLGRDSEAADRIKTSGFFDSQAIEALKSDGHYSDYNVALVLMGATVY
;
A
#
# COMPACT_ATOMS: atom_id res chain seq x y z
N MET A 1 -21.20 18.63 -21.38
CA MET A 1 -20.02 17.85 -20.96
C MET A 1 -20.21 16.43 -21.46
N SER A 2 -19.37 15.92 -22.36
CA SER A 2 -19.45 14.53 -22.81
C SER A 2 -19.15 13.62 -21.61
N LYS A 3 -20.04 12.66 -21.32
CA LYS A 3 -19.78 11.65 -20.29
C LYS A 3 -18.54 10.85 -20.69
N LEU A 4 -17.57 10.74 -19.78
CA LEU A 4 -16.41 9.87 -19.97
C LEU A 4 -16.88 8.43 -20.30
N PRO A 5 -16.15 7.70 -21.16
CA PRO A 5 -16.34 6.27 -21.32
C PRO A 5 -16.34 5.57 -19.95
N LYS A 6 -17.14 4.50 -19.81
CA LYS A 6 -17.26 3.79 -18.53
C LYS A 6 -15.94 3.22 -18.03
N SER A 7 -15.07 2.77 -18.95
CA SER A 7 -13.71 2.33 -18.66
C SER A 7 -12.93 3.39 -17.89
N ASP A 8 -12.84 4.58 -18.49
CA ASP A 8 -12.01 5.68 -18.03
C ASP A 8 -12.59 6.29 -16.75
N TYR A 9 -13.93 6.34 -16.65
CA TYR A 9 -14.61 6.77 -15.44
C TYR A 9 -14.25 5.88 -14.24
N TYR A 10 -14.41 4.55 -14.34
CA TYR A 10 -14.14 3.68 -13.20
C TYR A 10 -12.64 3.53 -12.91
N ALA A 11 -11.77 3.67 -13.91
CA ALA A 11 -10.33 3.77 -13.68
C ALA A 11 -10.01 5.00 -12.83
N LYS A 12 -10.49 6.18 -13.24
CA LYS A 12 -10.29 7.43 -12.52
C LYS A 12 -10.87 7.40 -11.10
N GLU A 13 -12.08 6.87 -10.92
CA GLU A 13 -12.69 6.76 -9.59
C GLU A 13 -11.92 5.80 -8.68
N LEU A 14 -11.42 4.69 -9.22
CA LEU A 14 -10.58 3.75 -8.45
C LEU A 14 -9.27 4.40 -8.02
N ASP A 15 -8.54 5.05 -8.93
CA ASP A 15 -7.29 5.72 -8.60
C ASP A 15 -7.51 6.88 -7.61
N SER A 16 -8.59 7.64 -7.80
CA SER A 16 -8.95 8.73 -6.88
C SER A 16 -9.32 8.20 -5.49
N ALA A 17 -10.03 7.08 -5.40
CA ALA A 17 -10.38 6.45 -4.13
C ALA A 17 -9.14 5.94 -3.39
N ARG A 18 -8.21 5.30 -4.11
CA ARG A 18 -6.92 4.84 -3.57
C ARG A 18 -6.08 6.02 -3.07
N LEU A 19 -6.01 7.11 -3.84
CA LEU A 19 -5.27 8.32 -3.49
C LEU A 19 -5.83 9.03 -2.25
N ARG A 20 -7.16 9.06 -2.07
CA ARG A 20 -7.79 9.66 -0.88
C ARG A 20 -7.43 8.93 0.42
N GLY A 21 -7.13 7.64 0.36
CA GLY A 21 -6.73 6.86 1.53
C GLY A 21 -7.83 6.64 2.58
N GLU A 22 -9.10 6.83 2.22
CA GLU A 22 -10.25 6.63 3.12
C GLU A 22 -10.67 5.15 3.14
N TRP A 23 -9.80 4.28 3.65
CA TRP A 23 -9.97 2.82 3.51
C TRP A 23 -11.13 2.21 4.31
N LEU A 24 -11.67 2.92 5.31
CA LEU A 24 -12.82 2.48 6.11
C LEU A 24 -14.13 3.13 5.68
N VAL A 25 -14.12 4.00 4.66
CA VAL A 25 -15.34 4.66 4.20
C VAL A 25 -16.27 3.64 3.54
N GLN A 26 -17.55 3.66 3.91
CA GLN A 26 -18.53 2.73 3.35
C GLN A 26 -18.70 2.91 1.84
N ASN A 27 -18.65 4.16 1.36
CA ASN A 27 -18.88 4.51 -0.04
C ASN A 27 -17.77 5.46 -0.53
N PRO A 28 -16.68 4.94 -1.11
CA PRO A 28 -15.55 5.76 -1.54
C PRO A 28 -15.88 6.67 -2.73
N CYS A 29 -16.93 6.38 -3.50
CA CYS A 29 -17.33 7.20 -4.64
C CYS A 29 -18.80 6.99 -5.03
N ASN A 30 -19.22 7.71 -6.07
CA ASN A 30 -20.52 7.53 -6.70
C ASN A 30 -20.36 6.88 -8.09
N ASP A 31 -21.38 6.14 -8.53
CA ASP A 31 -21.48 5.67 -9.91
C ASP A 31 -21.81 6.82 -10.89
N GLN A 32 -21.78 6.56 -12.20
CA GLN A 32 -22.10 7.58 -13.22
C GLN A 32 -23.53 8.15 -13.14
N THR A 33 -24.42 7.52 -12.35
CA THR A 33 -25.78 7.99 -12.09
C THR A 33 -25.91 8.76 -10.78
N GLY A 34 -24.81 8.94 -10.04
CA GLY A 34 -24.76 9.62 -8.76
C GLY A 34 -25.10 8.74 -7.55
N LYS A 35 -25.19 7.41 -7.72
CA LYS A 35 -25.48 6.50 -6.60
C LYS A 35 -24.20 6.15 -5.85
N PRO A 36 -24.20 6.19 -4.51
CA PRO A 36 -23.04 5.78 -3.72
C PRO A 36 -22.75 4.29 -3.95
N ILE A 37 -21.48 3.97 -4.12
CA ILE A 37 -21.00 2.59 -4.28
C ILE A 37 -19.85 2.32 -3.30
N ASN A 38 -19.83 1.11 -2.76
CA ASN A 38 -18.77 0.64 -1.87
C ASN A 38 -17.52 0.16 -2.64
N TRP A 39 -16.44 -0.12 -1.91
CA TRP A 39 -15.18 -0.61 -2.47
C TRP A 39 -15.34 -1.87 -3.35
N ALA A 40 -16.08 -2.87 -2.87
CA ALA A 40 -16.30 -4.11 -3.60
C ALA A 40 -17.02 -3.86 -4.95
N GLU A 41 -18.05 -3.00 -4.94
CA GLU A 41 -18.79 -2.65 -6.14
C GLU A 41 -17.96 -1.78 -7.09
N LEU A 42 -17.13 -0.86 -6.58
CA LEU A 42 -16.21 -0.07 -7.38
C LEU A 42 -15.21 -0.97 -8.13
N ILE A 43 -14.54 -1.89 -7.42
CA ILE A 43 -13.59 -2.84 -8.02
C ILE A 43 -14.31 -3.73 -9.05
N ARG A 44 -15.51 -4.25 -8.72
CA ARG A 44 -16.31 -5.06 -9.65
C ARG A 44 -16.69 -4.30 -10.92
N LYS A 45 -17.10 -3.04 -10.79
CA LYS A 45 -17.44 -2.18 -11.94
C LYS A 45 -16.20 -1.87 -12.78
N TYR A 46 -15.06 -1.61 -12.14
CA TYR A 46 -13.78 -1.46 -12.83
C TYR A 46 -13.44 -2.72 -13.65
N MET A 47 -13.46 -3.91 -13.04
CA MET A 47 -13.21 -5.18 -13.74
C MET A 47 -14.13 -5.39 -14.94
N LYS A 48 -15.43 -5.08 -14.77
CA LYS A 48 -16.43 -5.21 -15.83
C LYS A 48 -16.13 -4.32 -17.04
N HIS A 49 -15.56 -3.15 -16.81
CA HIS A 49 -15.35 -2.14 -17.86
C HIS A 49 -13.90 -2.07 -18.37
N ASN A 50 -12.95 -2.72 -17.70
CA ASN A 50 -11.53 -2.81 -18.06
C ASN A 50 -11.07 -4.29 -18.11
N PRO A 51 -11.65 -5.14 -18.99
CA PRO A 51 -11.44 -6.59 -18.97
C PRO A 51 -10.01 -7.02 -19.28
N ASN A 52 -9.20 -6.16 -19.93
CA ASN A 52 -7.82 -6.48 -20.28
C ASN A 52 -6.82 -6.15 -19.15
N GLN A 53 -7.26 -5.45 -18.10
CA GLN A 53 -6.40 -5.04 -16.98
C GLN A 53 -6.57 -6.03 -15.82
N HIS A 54 -5.99 -7.22 -15.96
CA HIS A 54 -6.21 -8.31 -15.00
C HIS A 54 -5.47 -8.15 -13.66
N ALA A 55 -4.32 -7.49 -13.65
CA ALA A 55 -3.50 -7.31 -12.44
C ALA A 55 -4.06 -6.22 -11.51
N ALA A 56 -4.50 -5.09 -12.09
CA ALA A 56 -4.94 -3.92 -11.33
C ALA A 56 -6.07 -4.18 -10.32
N PRO A 57 -7.14 -4.95 -10.62
CA PRO A 57 -8.17 -5.29 -9.65
C PRO A 57 -7.63 -6.09 -8.46
N THR A 58 -6.75 -7.06 -8.72
CA THR A 58 -6.12 -7.90 -7.68
C THR A 58 -5.26 -7.05 -6.76
N ILE A 59 -4.48 -6.13 -7.33
CA ILE A 59 -3.64 -5.18 -6.58
C ILE A 59 -4.52 -4.25 -5.73
N ALA A 60 -5.54 -3.62 -6.32
CA ALA A 60 -6.43 -2.70 -5.63
C ALA A 60 -7.22 -3.38 -4.50
N MET A 61 -7.68 -4.61 -4.72
CA MET A 61 -8.36 -5.42 -3.71
C MET A 61 -7.42 -5.79 -2.57
N SER A 62 -6.21 -6.26 -2.89
CA SER A 62 -5.19 -6.63 -1.90
C SER A 62 -4.76 -5.44 -1.05
N GLU A 63 -4.61 -4.28 -1.68
CA GLU A 63 -4.32 -3.03 -1.00
C GLU A 63 -5.45 -2.59 -0.06
N HIS A 64 -6.70 -2.59 -0.54
CA HIS A 64 -7.83 -2.22 0.31
C HIS A 64 -7.95 -3.16 1.52
N GLU A 65 -7.80 -4.47 1.32
CA GLU A 65 -7.82 -5.45 2.41
C GLU A 65 -6.66 -5.22 3.40
N LEU A 66 -5.45 -4.93 2.91
CA LEU A 66 -4.28 -4.64 3.75
C LEU A 66 -4.51 -3.38 4.60
N ARG A 67 -4.89 -2.28 3.95
CA ARG A 67 -5.04 -0.97 4.59
C ARG A 67 -6.19 -0.96 5.59
N SER A 68 -7.33 -1.55 5.24
CA SER A 68 -8.47 -1.64 6.16
C SER A 68 -8.16 -2.55 7.36
N SER A 69 -7.46 -3.67 7.15
CA SER A 69 -7.01 -4.54 8.25
C SER A 69 -6.04 -3.82 9.19
N LEU A 70 -5.08 -3.07 8.66
CA LEU A 70 -4.12 -2.35 9.50
C LEU A 70 -4.78 -1.21 10.27
N LEU A 71 -5.72 -0.49 9.67
CA LEU A 71 -6.48 0.52 10.40
C LEU A 71 -7.34 -0.09 11.51
N ALA A 72 -7.98 -1.24 11.27
CA ALA A 72 -8.73 -1.95 12.29
C ALA A 72 -7.83 -2.42 13.44
N TYR A 73 -6.63 -2.92 13.12
CA TYR A 73 -5.62 -3.27 14.13
C TYR A 73 -5.19 -2.05 14.96
N TYR A 74 -4.86 -0.94 14.30
CA TYR A 74 -4.43 0.30 14.97
C TYR A 74 -5.52 0.90 15.85
N ASP A 75 -6.78 0.84 15.43
CA ASP A 75 -7.92 1.23 16.27
C ASP A 75 -8.03 0.34 17.52
N GLU A 76 -7.91 -0.98 17.37
CA GLU A 76 -7.97 -1.94 18.48
C GLU A 76 -6.86 -1.70 19.51
N ILE A 77 -5.62 -1.47 19.06
CA ILE A 77 -4.50 -1.15 19.95
C ILE A 77 -4.46 0.32 20.37
N LYS A 78 -5.44 1.13 19.95
CA LYS A 78 -5.55 2.58 20.20
C LYS A 78 -4.28 3.34 19.81
N TYR A 79 -3.68 2.94 18.70
CA TYR A 79 -2.51 3.58 18.14
C TYR A 79 -2.88 4.95 17.55
N SER A 80 -2.08 5.97 17.88
CA SER A 80 -2.28 7.35 17.44
C SER A 80 -0.95 8.10 17.48
N ASP A 81 -0.92 9.35 17.00
CA ASP A 81 0.27 10.20 17.11
C ASP A 81 0.74 10.36 18.56
N ALA A 82 -0.18 10.33 19.53
CA ALA A 82 0.16 10.38 20.95
C ALA A 82 0.92 9.14 21.44
N SER A 83 0.85 8.01 20.72
CA SER A 83 1.66 6.82 20.98
C SER A 83 3.16 7.08 20.85
N HIS A 84 3.56 8.11 20.07
CA HIS A 84 4.94 8.56 19.90
C HIS A 84 5.36 9.68 20.84
N ALA A 85 4.51 10.08 21.80
CA ALA A 85 4.84 11.18 22.71
C ALA A 85 6.09 10.90 23.57
N ALA A 86 6.49 9.63 23.70
CA ALA A 86 7.69 9.19 24.38
C ALA A 86 8.86 8.91 23.43
N ASP A 87 8.70 9.09 22.12
CA ASP A 87 9.76 8.88 21.15
C ASP A 87 10.88 9.90 21.38
N THR A 88 12.11 9.40 21.45
CA THR A 88 13.29 10.24 21.63
C THR A 88 14.26 10.03 20.48
N ALA A 89 14.35 11.03 19.60
CA ALA A 89 15.36 11.11 18.55
C ALA A 89 16.65 11.79 19.05
N LEU A 90 16.94 11.73 20.35
CA LEU A 90 18.12 12.38 20.92
C LEU A 90 19.38 11.68 20.40
N PRO A 91 20.32 12.40 19.77
CA PRO A 91 21.64 11.86 19.49
C PRO A 91 22.32 11.63 20.84
N THR A 92 22.31 10.40 21.33
CA THR A 92 23.05 10.06 22.53
C THR A 92 24.53 10.31 22.25
N SER A 93 25.17 11.08 23.14
CA SER A 93 26.64 11.18 23.16
C SER A 93 27.24 9.76 23.17
N LEU A 94 28.47 9.58 22.66
CA LEU A 94 29.16 8.27 22.66
C LEU A 94 29.17 7.57 24.03
N ALA A 95 29.08 8.34 25.13
CA ALA A 95 29.00 7.83 26.50
C ALA A 95 27.61 7.28 26.90
N GLN A 96 26.55 7.69 26.21
CA GLN A 96 25.15 7.34 26.48
C GLN A 96 24.54 6.35 25.47
N GLN A 97 25.23 6.05 24.37
CA GLN A 97 24.83 5.03 23.40
C GLN A 97 24.62 3.65 24.03
N ASN A 98 25.31 3.35 25.14
CA ASN A 98 25.15 2.11 25.88
C ASN A 98 23.97 2.11 26.87
N GLN A 99 23.27 3.24 27.07
CA GLN A 99 22.24 3.40 28.11
C GLN A 99 20.86 3.83 27.57
N SER A 100 20.79 4.45 26.40
CA SER A 100 19.51 4.71 25.72
C SER A 100 19.70 4.53 24.22
N GLN A 101 19.25 3.38 23.72
CA GLN A 101 18.92 3.25 22.30
C GLN A 101 17.82 4.28 22.03
N GLY A 102 17.97 5.12 21.02
CA GLY A 102 16.86 5.92 20.51
C GLY A 102 15.70 4.95 20.24
N GLN A 103 14.65 5.05 21.03
CA GLN A 103 13.46 4.22 20.89
C GLN A 103 12.40 5.10 20.25
N THR A 104 12.21 4.91 18.94
CA THR A 104 10.94 5.24 18.31
C THR A 104 10.02 4.04 18.52
N ALA A 105 8.90 4.22 19.20
CA ALA A 105 7.91 3.18 19.42
C ALA A 105 7.07 3.01 18.15
N MET A 106 7.69 2.44 17.10
CA MET A 106 6.94 1.99 15.92
C MET A 106 5.77 1.09 16.39
N PRO A 107 4.61 1.16 15.71
CA PRO A 107 3.47 0.34 16.08
C PRO A 107 3.92 -1.12 16.11
N LYS A 108 3.48 -1.86 17.12
CA LYS A 108 3.89 -3.26 17.27
C LYS A 108 3.49 -3.99 15.98
N PRO A 109 4.41 -4.75 15.37
CA PRO A 109 4.03 -5.59 14.25
C PRO A 109 2.96 -6.59 14.67
N LEU A 110 2.14 -6.98 13.71
CA LEU A 110 1.15 -8.03 13.87
C LEU A 110 1.83 -9.34 14.28
N VAL A 111 1.24 -10.03 15.25
CA VAL A 111 1.80 -11.26 15.81
C VAL A 111 1.18 -12.46 15.13
N ARG A 112 2.03 -13.35 14.60
CA ARG A 112 1.60 -14.57 13.88
C ARG A 112 0.50 -15.34 14.63
N GLY A 113 -0.58 -15.66 13.92
CA GLY A 113 -1.72 -16.41 14.46
C GLY A 113 -2.66 -15.61 15.37
N HIS A 114 -2.38 -14.31 15.61
CA HIS A 114 -3.29 -13.43 16.32
C HIS A 114 -4.26 -12.73 15.36
N ASN A 115 -5.52 -12.62 15.78
CA ASN A 115 -6.62 -12.08 14.99
C ASN A 115 -7.49 -11.19 15.90
N GLY A 116 -8.07 -10.14 15.34
CA GLY A 116 -9.02 -9.27 16.00
C GLY A 116 -10.20 -8.91 15.10
N ILE A 117 -10.99 -7.91 15.49
CA ILE A 117 -12.19 -7.55 14.72
C ILE A 117 -11.74 -6.77 13.47
N GLY A 118 -11.96 -7.35 12.29
CA GLY A 118 -11.64 -6.70 11.02
C GLY A 118 -10.17 -6.81 10.60
N TRP A 119 -9.34 -7.59 11.30
CA TRP A 119 -7.95 -7.83 10.92
C TRP A 119 -7.47 -9.24 11.32
N SER A 120 -6.53 -9.78 10.56
CA SER A 120 -5.93 -11.09 10.82
C SER A 120 -4.50 -11.13 10.30
N THR A 121 -3.60 -11.69 11.10
CA THR A 121 -2.20 -11.84 10.70
C THR A 121 -2.05 -12.82 9.53
N ASP A 122 -2.85 -13.88 9.50
CA ASP A 122 -2.84 -14.86 8.42
C ASP A 122 -3.38 -14.23 7.13
N ALA A 123 -4.44 -13.43 7.21
CA ALA A 123 -4.96 -12.70 6.04
C ALA A 123 -3.92 -11.74 5.44
N ILE A 124 -3.16 -11.02 6.27
CA ILE A 124 -2.10 -10.12 5.80
C ILE A 124 -0.92 -10.90 5.20
N SER A 125 -0.61 -12.09 5.73
CA SER A 125 0.37 -12.99 5.11
C SER A 125 -0.08 -13.47 3.72
N ASP A 126 -1.35 -13.81 3.55
CA ASP A 126 -1.92 -14.20 2.26
C ASP A 126 -1.92 -13.03 1.28
N ILE A 127 -2.23 -11.82 1.74
CA ILE A 127 -2.13 -10.59 0.95
C ILE A 127 -0.70 -10.38 0.45
N ALA A 128 0.31 -10.49 1.34
CA ALA A 128 1.72 -10.34 0.96
C ALA A 128 2.12 -11.35 -0.14
N LYS A 129 1.64 -12.60 -0.04
CA LYS A 129 1.87 -13.62 -1.07
C LYS A 129 1.24 -13.25 -2.42
N ARG A 130 -0.03 -12.81 -2.45
CA ARG A 130 -0.70 -12.38 -3.68
C ARG A 130 -0.03 -11.17 -4.33
N LEU A 131 0.45 -10.23 -3.52
CA LEU A 131 1.20 -9.06 -4.00
C LEU A 131 2.54 -9.46 -4.60
N ARG A 132 3.27 -10.40 -3.98
CA ARG A 132 4.49 -10.98 -4.55
C ARG A 132 4.24 -11.61 -5.91
N GLU A 133 3.24 -12.47 -6.00
CA GLU A 133 2.86 -13.13 -7.26
C GLU A 133 2.49 -12.11 -8.35
N SER A 134 1.80 -11.02 -7.97
CA SER A 134 1.45 -9.93 -8.88
C SER A 134 2.69 -9.15 -9.35
N ALA A 135 3.61 -8.81 -8.46
CA ALA A 135 4.85 -8.12 -8.79
C ALA A 135 5.76 -8.97 -9.70
N ASP A 136 5.85 -10.26 -9.44
CA ASP A 136 6.68 -11.19 -10.22
C ASP A 136 6.07 -11.46 -11.60
N ALA A 137 4.74 -11.40 -11.72
CA ALA A 137 4.05 -11.42 -13.01
C ALA A 137 4.32 -10.14 -13.81
N SER A 138 4.17 -8.96 -13.19
CA SER A 138 4.46 -7.66 -13.82
C SER A 138 5.91 -7.52 -14.26
N ALA A 139 6.88 -8.12 -13.55
CA ALA A 139 8.28 -8.09 -13.95
C ALA A 139 8.57 -8.79 -15.29
N ARG A 140 7.66 -9.64 -15.78
CA ARG A 140 7.79 -10.29 -17.10
C ARG A 140 7.33 -9.39 -18.24
N ASP A 141 6.46 -8.44 -17.94
CA ASP A 141 5.94 -7.44 -18.87
C ASP A 141 6.71 -6.13 -18.65
N ARG A 142 7.81 -5.94 -19.39
CA ARG A 142 8.72 -4.78 -19.28
C ARG A 142 8.11 -3.41 -19.61
N GLU A 143 6.80 -3.33 -19.78
CA GLU A 143 6.10 -2.13 -20.24
C GLU A 143 5.67 -1.20 -19.09
N ASP A 144 5.66 -1.66 -17.82
CA ASP A 144 5.19 -0.86 -16.68
C ASP A 144 6.00 -1.09 -15.38
N ASP A 145 7.24 -0.61 -15.36
CA ASP A 145 8.12 -0.67 -14.19
C ASP A 145 7.55 0.10 -12.98
N VAL A 146 6.81 1.18 -13.22
CA VAL A 146 6.21 2.02 -12.17
C VAL A 146 5.14 1.26 -11.38
N GLN A 147 4.24 0.54 -12.08
CA GLN A 147 3.27 -0.34 -11.42
C GLN A 147 3.97 -1.45 -10.62
N ARG A 148 5.00 -2.09 -11.19
CA ARG A 148 5.77 -3.13 -10.50
C ARG A 148 6.34 -2.62 -9.18
N TYR A 149 6.98 -1.45 -9.15
CA TYR A 149 7.52 -0.86 -7.93
C TYR A 149 6.42 -0.48 -6.92
N GLY A 150 5.26 -0.02 -7.41
CA GLY A 150 4.09 0.20 -6.55
C GLY A 150 3.65 -1.09 -5.83
N VAL A 151 3.60 -2.22 -6.54
CA VAL A 151 3.23 -3.52 -5.95
C VAL A 151 4.30 -4.02 -4.97
N ILE A 152 5.59 -3.88 -5.31
CA ILE A 152 6.70 -4.22 -4.40
C ILE A 152 6.61 -3.44 -3.09
N SER A 153 6.24 -2.16 -3.17
CA SER A 153 6.08 -1.31 -1.99
C SER A 153 4.93 -1.80 -1.11
N LEU A 154 3.79 -2.20 -1.71
CA LEU A 154 2.67 -2.78 -0.97
C LEU A 154 3.04 -4.13 -0.33
N GLU A 155 3.80 -4.97 -1.04
CA GLU A 155 4.32 -6.22 -0.48
C GLU A 155 5.24 -5.95 0.71
N ALA A 156 6.19 -5.02 0.57
CA ALA A 156 7.12 -4.65 1.63
C ALA A 156 6.37 -4.08 2.85
N TYR A 157 5.34 -3.26 2.63
CA TYR A 157 4.49 -2.75 3.70
C TYR A 157 3.73 -3.87 4.43
N ALA A 158 3.22 -4.88 3.72
CA ALA A 158 2.61 -6.05 4.34
C ALA A 158 3.62 -6.87 5.15
N LEU A 159 4.83 -7.10 4.62
CA LEU A 159 5.92 -7.82 5.31
C LEU A 159 6.37 -7.09 6.58
N TRP A 160 6.57 -5.78 6.49
CA TRP A 160 6.91 -4.93 7.62
C TRP A 160 5.82 -4.96 8.70
N SER A 161 4.55 -4.89 8.29
CA SER A 161 3.41 -4.99 9.22
C SER A 161 3.35 -6.33 9.96
N LEU A 162 3.97 -7.38 9.41
CA LEU A 162 4.12 -8.71 10.04
C LEU A 162 5.42 -8.86 10.85
N GLY A 163 6.23 -7.80 10.97
CA GLY A 163 7.52 -7.80 11.66
C GLY A 163 8.62 -8.52 10.89
N ARG A 164 8.46 -8.69 9.57
CA ARG A 164 9.40 -9.36 8.67
C ARG A 164 10.28 -8.32 7.95
N ASP A 165 10.86 -7.42 8.72
CA ASP A 165 11.55 -6.21 8.23
C ASP A 165 12.74 -6.56 7.32
N SER A 166 13.49 -7.61 7.68
CA SER A 166 14.61 -8.09 6.87
C SER A 166 14.17 -8.56 5.49
N GLU A 167 13.01 -9.23 5.39
CA GLU A 167 12.45 -9.67 4.12
C GLU A 167 11.86 -8.50 3.32
N ALA A 168 11.24 -7.52 3.99
CA ALA A 168 10.77 -6.30 3.35
C ALA A 168 11.94 -5.52 2.72
N ALA A 169 13.02 -5.32 3.48
CA ALA A 169 14.22 -4.63 3.01
C ALA A 169 14.93 -5.39 1.90
N ASP A 170 15.07 -6.72 2.02
CA ASP A 170 15.66 -7.55 0.96
C ASP A 170 14.82 -7.50 -0.32
N ARG A 171 13.48 -7.52 -0.19
CA ARG A 171 12.58 -7.40 -1.33
C ARG A 171 12.74 -6.08 -2.08
N ILE A 172 12.77 -4.96 -1.37
CA ILE A 172 12.99 -3.63 -1.98
C ILE A 172 14.35 -3.61 -2.66
N LYS A 173 15.42 -4.03 -1.97
CA LYS A 173 16.80 -3.99 -2.48
C LYS A 173 16.99 -4.86 -3.73
N THR A 174 16.53 -6.10 -3.70
CA THR A 174 16.72 -7.06 -4.81
C THR A 174 15.89 -6.73 -6.04
N SER A 175 14.85 -5.90 -5.90
CA SER A 175 13.98 -5.53 -7.00
C SER A 175 14.54 -4.44 -7.92
N GLY A 176 15.67 -3.82 -7.57
CA GLY A 176 16.19 -2.65 -8.29
C GLY A 176 15.39 -1.38 -8.04
N PHE A 177 14.66 -1.31 -6.91
CA PHE A 177 13.73 -0.23 -6.58
C PHE A 177 14.37 1.17 -6.60
N PHE A 178 15.64 1.26 -6.18
CA PHE A 178 16.40 2.51 -6.13
C PHE A 178 17.35 2.68 -7.34
N ASP A 179 17.22 1.86 -8.38
CA ASP A 179 18.04 2.02 -9.57
C ASP A 179 17.66 3.32 -10.29
N SER A 180 18.67 4.00 -10.85
CA SER A 180 18.50 5.36 -11.41
C SER A 180 17.44 5.42 -12.52
N GLN A 181 17.23 4.34 -13.27
CA GLN A 181 16.19 4.26 -14.31
C GLN A 181 14.77 4.25 -13.73
N ALA A 182 14.56 3.59 -12.59
CA ALA A 182 13.27 3.57 -11.89
C ALA A 182 12.90 4.97 -11.38
N ILE A 183 13.88 5.67 -10.81
CA ILE A 183 13.71 7.04 -10.30
C ILE A 183 13.43 8.03 -11.44
N GLU A 184 14.10 7.88 -12.59
CA GLU A 184 13.84 8.72 -13.75
C GLU A 184 12.46 8.45 -14.39
N ALA A 185 11.98 7.20 -14.40
CA ALA A 185 10.63 6.88 -14.85
C ALA A 185 9.55 7.61 -14.04
N LEU A 186 9.72 7.73 -12.72
CA LEU A 186 8.81 8.43 -11.81
C LEU A 186 8.78 9.95 -12.03
N LYS A 187 9.85 10.54 -12.56
CA LYS A 187 9.96 11.99 -12.82
C LYS A 187 9.35 12.41 -14.16
N SER A 188 8.95 11.46 -15.01
CA SER A 188 8.34 11.81 -16.28
C SER A 188 6.93 12.39 -16.09
N ASP A 189 6.59 13.42 -16.87
CA ASP A 189 5.39 14.29 -16.70
C ASP A 189 4.04 13.55 -16.67
N GLY A 190 4.00 12.27 -17.07
CA GLY A 190 2.79 11.44 -17.05
C GLY A 190 2.42 10.81 -15.70
N HIS A 191 3.36 10.71 -14.75
CA HIS A 191 3.16 9.97 -13.50
C HIS A 191 3.00 10.83 -12.24
N TYR A 192 3.15 12.16 -12.33
CA TYR A 192 2.99 13.05 -11.17
C TYR A 192 1.61 12.99 -10.50
N SER A 193 0.57 12.61 -11.24
CA SER A 193 -0.78 12.38 -10.72
C SER A 193 -1.12 10.91 -10.48
N ASP A 194 -0.16 10.01 -10.72
CA ASP A 194 -0.37 8.57 -10.70
C ASP A 194 -0.16 8.04 -9.28
N TYR A 195 -1.13 7.29 -8.79
CA TYR A 195 -1.14 6.74 -7.43
C TYR A 195 0.10 5.89 -7.14
N ASN A 196 0.71 5.31 -8.18
CA ASN A 196 1.93 4.54 -8.09
C ASN A 196 3.10 5.31 -7.44
N VAL A 197 3.20 6.64 -7.63
CA VAL A 197 4.25 7.44 -6.97
C VAL A 197 4.08 7.41 -5.45
N ALA A 198 2.84 7.51 -4.95
CA ALA A 198 2.54 7.42 -3.52
C ALA A 198 2.91 6.03 -2.96
N LEU A 199 2.67 4.98 -3.74
CA LEU A 199 3.10 3.63 -3.38
C LEU A 199 4.64 3.53 -3.32
N VAL A 200 5.35 4.08 -4.29
CA VAL A 200 6.82 4.07 -4.27
C VAL A 200 7.37 4.82 -3.05
N LEU A 201 6.81 5.98 -2.70
CA LEU A 201 7.24 6.72 -1.50
C LEU A 201 7.02 5.90 -0.23
N MET A 202 5.92 5.16 -0.14
CA MET A 202 5.71 4.22 0.97
C MET A 202 6.78 3.13 1.01
N GLY A 203 7.17 2.56 -0.14
CA GLY A 203 8.28 1.60 -0.21
C GLY A 203 9.58 2.20 0.33
N ALA A 204 9.88 3.45 -0.06
CA ALA A 204 11.06 4.16 0.43
C ALA A 204 11.03 4.42 1.95
N THR A 205 9.85 4.56 2.57
CA THR A 205 9.75 4.69 4.04
C THR A 205 9.92 3.37 4.80
N VAL A 206 9.70 2.23 4.14
CA VAL A 206 9.87 0.90 4.73
C VAL A 206 11.34 0.46 4.72
N TYR A 207 12.13 0.91 3.74
CA TYR A 207 13.56 0.64 3.62
C TYR A 207 14.39 1.46 4.61
#